data_AF-A0A963YNQ6-F1
#
_entry.id   AF-A0A963YNQ6-F1
#
_cell.length_a   1.000
_cell.length_b   1.000
_cell.length_c   1.000
_cell.angle_alpha   90.00
_cell.angle_beta   90.00
_cell.angle_gamma   90.00
#
_symmetry.space_group_name_H-M   'P 1'
#
loop_
_entity.id
_entity.type
_entity.pdbx_description
1 polymer ?
#
loop_
_entity_poly.entity_id
_entity_poly.type
_entity_poly.pdbx_seq_one_letter_code
_entity_poly.pdbx_strand_id
1 'polypeptide(L)'
;MIWLSFAILSLVILSPVIWAQRGGIMRGRRESALALYRAQLRDVAEDAARGRFQPREEAEAKLEIERRLLAAGSLAEETVTGRTGFSCRLALLVLVIPVLALALYLPQGAPLLPAAPLAPRIQAAQAQMMQDRAMLAMLQTKIATLDPKSDQARQGYILLGNLEANLGDAMAAADAWGRALAIRYDPKLAKMEAMAKAVVQKSAQAASASNP
;
A
#
# COMPACT_ATOMS: atom_id res chain seq x y z
N MET A 1 20.68 -0.92 3.77
CA MET A 1 20.54 0.09 4.84
C MET A 1 19.08 0.39 5.25
N ILE A 2 18.06 0.01 4.46
CA ILE A 2 16.63 0.22 4.79
C ILE A 2 16.09 -0.75 5.87
N TRP A 3 16.69 -1.93 5.98
CA TRP A 3 16.34 -2.95 6.97
C TRP A 3 16.49 -2.47 8.41
N LEU A 4 17.52 -1.67 8.69
CA LEU A 4 17.74 -1.04 10.00
C LEU A 4 16.61 -0.06 10.33
N SER A 5 16.17 0.72 9.34
CA SER A 5 15.03 1.64 9.49
C SER A 5 13.73 0.89 9.80
N PHE A 6 13.45 -0.21 9.10
CA PHE A 6 12.26 -1.03 9.38
C PHE A 6 12.32 -1.73 10.75
N ALA A 7 13.50 -2.22 11.16
CA ALA A 7 13.68 -2.82 12.48
C ALA A 7 13.44 -1.81 13.61
N ILE A 8 14.02 -0.60 13.49
CA ILE A 8 13.83 0.48 14.46
C ILE A 8 12.37 0.92 14.49
N LEU A 9 11.74 1.13 13.32
CA LEU A 9 10.34 1.54 13.22
C LEU A 9 9.40 0.50 13.86
N SER A 10 9.66 -0.78 13.62
CA SER A 10 8.90 -1.88 14.24
C SER A 10 9.02 -1.86 15.76
N LEU A 11 10.23 -1.65 16.29
CA LEU A 11 10.48 -1.56 17.74
C LEU A 11 9.76 -0.36 18.37
N VAL A 12 9.74 0.78 17.68
CA VAL A 12 9.02 1.98 18.13
C VAL A 12 7.50 1.76 18.15
N ILE A 13 6.95 1.08 17.14
CA ILE A 13 5.52 0.75 17.08
C ILE A 13 5.12 -0.27 18.16
N LEU A 14 6.01 -1.21 18.50
CA LEU A 14 5.78 -2.23 19.53
C LEU A 14 6.07 -1.73 20.96
N SER A 15 6.83 -0.64 21.12
CA SER A 15 7.18 -0.02 22.40
C SER A 15 5.98 0.20 23.35
N PRO A 16 4.84 0.77 22.91
CA PRO A 16 3.69 1.01 23.77
C PRO A 16 3.05 -0.28 24.31
N VAL A 17 3.08 -1.36 23.54
CA VAL A 17 2.56 -2.68 23.95
C VAL A 17 3.45 -3.28 25.02
N ILE A 18 4.78 -3.15 24.87
CA ILE A 18 5.77 -3.63 25.84
C ILE A 18 5.72 -2.79 27.13
N TRP A 19 5.52 -1.48 27.01
CA TRP A 19 5.36 -0.57 28.14
C TRP A 19 4.03 -0.79 28.88
N ALA A 20 2.93 -1.01 28.16
CA ALA A 20 1.63 -1.32 28.75
C ALA A 20 1.62 -2.64 29.53
N GLN A 21 2.51 -3.60 29.21
CA GLN A 21 2.70 -4.82 30.01
C GLN A 21 3.48 -4.58 31.31
N ARG A 22 4.27 -3.50 31.41
CA ARG A 22 5.02 -3.14 32.62
C ARG A 22 4.23 -2.23 33.56
N GLY A 23 3.23 -1.51 33.05
CA GLY A 23 2.38 -0.60 33.82
C GLY A 23 1.10 -1.27 34.31
N GLY A 24 1.06 -1.67 35.58
CA GLY A 24 -0.22 -1.92 36.24
C GLY A 24 -0.21 -2.96 37.35
N ILE A 25 0.82 -3.00 38.20
CA ILE A 25 0.62 -3.58 39.54
C ILE A 25 -0.48 -2.73 40.19
N MET A 26 -1.69 -3.28 40.25
CA MET A 26 -2.91 -2.73 40.85
C MET A 26 -2.78 -2.53 42.38
N ARG A 27 -1.57 -2.31 42.92
CA ARG A 27 -1.33 -1.91 44.31
C ARG A 27 -1.92 -0.51 44.59
N GLY A 28 -1.96 0.36 43.57
CA GLY A 28 -2.45 1.73 43.72
C GLY A 28 -3.97 1.88 43.93
N ARG A 29 -4.83 0.92 43.56
CA ARG A 29 -6.30 1.12 43.60
C ARG A 29 -6.83 1.20 45.03
N ARG A 30 -6.38 0.30 45.92
CA ARG A 30 -6.79 0.28 47.33
C ARG A 30 -6.27 1.50 48.07
N GLU A 31 -4.99 1.81 47.91
CA GLU A 31 -4.35 3.00 48.51
C GLU A 31 -5.01 4.30 48.02
N SER A 32 -5.32 4.40 46.73
CA SER A 32 -6.01 5.56 46.16
C SER A 32 -7.45 5.70 46.69
N ALA A 33 -8.19 4.60 46.81
CA ALA A 33 -9.54 4.63 47.36
C ALA A 33 -9.54 5.03 48.85
N LEU A 34 -8.60 4.51 49.65
CA LEU A 34 -8.45 4.87 51.05
C LEU A 34 -8.05 6.34 51.22
N ALA A 35 -7.14 6.86 50.38
CA ALA A 35 -6.77 8.27 50.38
C ALA A 35 -7.96 9.18 50.02
N LEU A 36 -8.77 8.78 49.04
CA LEU A 36 -9.96 9.52 48.62
C LEU A 36 -11.01 9.62 49.74
N TYR A 37 -11.36 8.50 50.39
CA TYR A 37 -12.36 8.51 51.47
C TYR A 37 -11.87 9.26 52.72
N ARG A 38 -10.56 9.22 53.02
CA ARG A 38 -9.97 10.06 54.09
C ARG A 38 -10.04 11.54 53.78
N ALA A 39 -9.83 11.92 52.52
CA ALA A 39 -9.99 13.31 52.09
C ALA A 39 -11.46 13.76 52.23
N GLN A 40 -12.41 12.92 51.81
CA GLN A 40 -13.85 13.24 51.95
C GLN A 40 -14.29 13.47 53.40
N LEU A 41 -13.77 12.71 54.37
CA LEU A 41 -14.06 12.95 55.79
C LEU A 41 -13.53 14.30 56.29
N ARG A 42 -12.37 14.73 55.77
CA ARG A 42 -11.80 16.05 56.09
C ARG A 42 -12.65 17.17 55.50
N ASP A 43 -13.06 17.03 54.25
CA ASP A 43 -13.89 18.03 53.57
C ASP A 43 -15.25 18.21 54.29
N VAL A 44 -15.89 17.10 54.68
CA VAL A 44 -17.14 17.14 55.45
C VAL A 44 -16.95 17.81 56.81
N ALA A 45 -15.84 17.53 57.51
CA ALA A 45 -15.54 18.18 58.79
C ALA A 45 -15.28 19.68 58.65
N GLU A 46 -14.57 20.11 57.60
CA GLU A 46 -14.32 21.52 57.32
C GLU A 46 -15.60 22.28 56.92
N ASP A 47 -16.46 21.67 56.10
CA ASP A 47 -17.72 22.29 55.69
C ASP A 47 -18.76 22.33 56.83
N ALA A 48 -18.76 21.34 57.72
CA ALA A 48 -19.55 21.37 58.96
C ALA A 48 -19.08 22.47 59.91
N ALA A 49 -17.76 22.65 60.07
CA ALA A 49 -17.20 23.77 60.85
C ALA A 49 -17.55 25.15 60.27
N ARG A 50 -17.84 25.22 58.97
CA ARG A 50 -18.34 26.43 58.27
C ARG A 50 -19.86 26.58 58.33
N GLY A 51 -20.57 25.73 59.07
CA GLY A 51 -22.02 25.79 59.25
C GLY A 51 -22.84 25.39 58.03
N ARG A 52 -22.26 24.65 57.07
CA ARG A 52 -22.95 24.25 55.83
C ARG A 52 -23.81 23.00 55.97
N PHE A 53 -23.66 22.27 57.07
CA PHE A 53 -24.41 21.04 57.36
C PHE A 53 -25.20 21.20 58.66
N GLN A 54 -26.41 20.63 58.69
CA GLN A 54 -27.08 20.43 59.97
C GLN A 54 -26.37 19.30 60.75
N PRO A 55 -26.35 19.34 62.09
CA PRO A 55 -25.64 18.33 62.91
C PRO A 55 -26.07 16.88 62.62
N ARG A 56 -27.32 16.69 62.21
CA ARG A 56 -27.87 15.38 61.85
C ARG A 56 -27.38 14.90 60.47
N GLU A 57 -27.30 15.79 59.50
CA GLU A 57 -26.83 15.49 58.14
C GLU A 57 -25.33 15.18 58.12
N GLU A 58 -24.55 15.89 58.94
CA GLU A 58 -23.11 15.63 59.12
C GLU A 58 -22.86 14.21 59.68
N ALA A 59 -23.61 13.82 60.72
CA ALA A 59 -23.47 12.52 61.36
C ALA A 59 -23.84 11.38 60.40
N GLU A 60 -24.92 11.55 59.62
CA GLU A 60 -25.34 10.57 58.61
C GLU A 60 -24.31 10.44 57.47
N ALA A 61 -23.79 11.56 56.97
CA ALA A 61 -22.77 11.56 55.90
C ALA A 61 -21.45 10.93 56.35
N LYS A 62 -20.97 11.26 57.57
CA LYS A 62 -19.75 10.67 58.14
C LYS A 62 -19.89 9.17 58.30
N LEU A 63 -21.02 8.70 58.82
CA LEU A 63 -21.28 7.28 59.04
C LEU A 63 -21.29 6.50 57.71
N GLU A 64 -21.86 7.07 56.64
CA GLU A 64 -21.83 6.43 55.32
C GLU A 64 -20.41 6.37 54.72
N ILE A 65 -19.63 7.45 54.82
CA ILE A 65 -18.25 7.50 54.31
C ILE A 65 -17.35 6.54 55.11
N GLU A 66 -17.49 6.48 56.44
CA GLU A 66 -16.77 5.53 57.29
C GLU A 66 -17.13 4.08 56.96
N ARG A 67 -18.41 3.79 56.71
CA ARG A 67 -18.85 2.47 56.25
C ARG A 67 -18.22 2.09 54.91
N ARG A 68 -18.14 3.04 53.96
CA ARG A 68 -17.48 2.84 52.65
C ARG A 68 -15.96 2.70 52.79
N LEU A 69 -15.35 3.44 53.72
CA LEU A 69 -13.92 3.35 54.03
C LEU A 69 -13.58 1.99 54.64
N LEU A 70 -14.40 1.49 55.58
CA LEU A 70 -14.27 0.16 56.15
C LEU A 70 -14.47 -0.92 55.08
N ALA A 71 -15.47 -0.77 54.21
CA ALA A 71 -15.66 -1.67 53.08
C ALA A 71 -14.42 -1.71 52.16
N ALA A 72 -13.87 -0.55 51.78
CA ALA A 72 -12.65 -0.43 50.97
C ALA A 72 -11.38 -0.95 51.69
N GLY A 73 -11.33 -0.86 53.02
CA GLY A 73 -10.28 -1.42 53.86
C GLY A 73 -10.39 -2.93 54.05
N SER A 74 -11.62 -3.48 54.04
CA SER A 74 -11.93 -4.90 54.19
C SER A 74 -11.83 -5.70 52.90
N LEU A 75 -11.77 -5.03 51.74
CA LEU A 75 -11.29 -5.66 50.52
C LEU A 75 -9.91 -6.24 50.85
N ALA A 76 -9.81 -7.57 50.86
CA ALA A 76 -8.55 -8.27 51.05
C ALA A 76 -7.50 -7.71 50.07
N GLU A 77 -6.22 -8.02 50.27
CA GLU A 77 -5.31 -8.09 49.13
C GLU A 77 -5.78 -9.20 48.18
N GLU A 78 -6.99 -9.09 47.64
CA GLU A 78 -7.21 -9.47 46.27
C GLU A 78 -6.24 -8.59 45.50
N THR A 79 -5.05 -9.15 45.31
CA THR A 79 -4.42 -9.16 44.01
C THR A 79 -5.51 -9.56 43.02
N VAL A 80 -6.35 -8.59 42.68
CA VAL A 80 -6.94 -8.49 41.37
C VAL A 80 -5.70 -8.32 40.52
N THR A 81 -5.11 -9.47 40.19
CA THR A 81 -4.48 -9.69 38.93
C THR A 81 -5.56 -9.24 37.97
N GLY A 82 -5.55 -7.94 37.68
CA GLY A 82 -6.22 -7.37 36.55
C GLY A 82 -5.57 -8.14 35.45
N ARG A 83 -6.20 -9.27 35.10
CA ARG A 83 -5.90 -10.06 33.95
C ARG A 83 -6.39 -9.14 32.86
N THR A 84 -5.61 -8.10 32.59
CA THR A 84 -5.63 -7.36 31.35
C THR A 84 -5.34 -8.47 30.36
N GLY A 85 -6.42 -9.02 29.83
CA GLY A 85 -6.45 -10.27 29.09
C GLY A 85 -5.83 -10.10 27.72
N PHE A 86 -4.66 -9.46 27.62
CA PHE A 86 -3.72 -9.82 26.60
C PHE A 86 -3.23 -11.23 26.94
N SER A 87 -4.05 -12.20 26.53
CA SER A 87 -3.78 -13.63 26.66
C SER A 87 -2.34 -13.87 26.21
N CYS A 88 -1.57 -14.71 26.91
CA CYS A 88 -0.24 -15.17 26.46
C CYS A 88 -0.23 -15.56 24.97
N ARG A 89 -1.38 -16.02 24.45
CA ARG A 89 -1.66 -16.28 23.05
C ARG A 89 -1.47 -15.08 22.11
N LEU A 90 -1.88 -13.88 22.53
CA LEU A 90 -1.74 -12.65 21.74
C LEU A 90 -0.29 -12.19 21.70
N ALA A 91 0.44 -12.31 22.82
CA ALA A 91 1.89 -12.06 22.84
C ALA A 91 2.67 -13.07 21.98
N LEU A 92 2.27 -14.34 22.01
CA LEU A 92 2.84 -15.38 21.14
C LEU A 92 2.60 -15.06 19.66
N LEU A 93 1.39 -14.65 19.28
CA LEU A 93 1.05 -14.30 17.89
C LEU A 93 1.90 -13.14 17.36
N VAL A 94 2.12 -12.10 18.18
CA VAL A 94 2.97 -10.95 17.81
C VAL A 94 4.41 -11.37 17.50
N LEU A 95 4.91 -12.44 18.12
CA LEU A 95 6.25 -12.97 17.85
C LEU A 95 6.27 -13.99 16.69
N VAL A 96 5.30 -14.91 16.66
CA VAL A 96 5.28 -16.02 15.71
C VAL A 96 5.05 -15.53 14.29
N ILE A 97 4.16 -14.56 14.08
CA ILE A 97 3.85 -14.03 12.75
C ILE A 97 5.09 -13.46 12.03
N PRO A 98 5.86 -12.51 12.60
CA PRO A 98 7.04 -11.97 11.92
C PRO A 98 8.16 -13.00 11.75
N VAL A 99 8.34 -13.93 12.69
CA VAL A 99 9.32 -15.01 12.57
C VAL A 99 8.95 -15.95 11.41
N LEU A 100 7.68 -16.34 11.31
CA LEU A 100 7.20 -17.19 10.23
C LEU A 100 7.31 -16.48 8.87
N ALA A 101 6.98 -15.19 8.81
CA ALA A 101 7.15 -14.38 7.60
C ALA A 101 8.62 -14.33 7.14
N LEU A 102 9.56 -14.13 8.07
CA LEU A 102 11.01 -14.18 7.77
C LEU A 102 11.47 -15.57 7.33
N ALA A 103 11.02 -16.63 8.00
CA ALA A 103 11.37 -18.00 7.67
C ALA A 103 10.88 -18.41 6.27
N LEU A 104 9.73 -17.90 5.83
CA LEU A 104 9.22 -18.11 4.48
C LEU A 104 9.94 -17.21 3.45
N TYR A 105 10.25 -15.96 3.80
CA TYR A 105 10.87 -14.99 2.90
C TYR A 105 12.35 -15.30 2.60
N LEU A 106 13.14 -15.76 3.56
CA LEU A 106 14.57 -16.00 3.35
C LEU A 106 14.91 -17.03 2.25
N PRO A 107 14.23 -18.20 2.15
CA PRO A 107 14.53 -19.18 1.10
C PRO A 107 13.91 -18.84 -0.26
N GLN A 108 12.79 -18.08 -0.30
CA GLN A 108 12.02 -17.84 -1.53
C GLN A 108 12.16 -16.41 -2.07
N GLY A 109 12.53 -15.47 -1.21
CA GLY A 109 12.69 -14.06 -1.54
C GLY A 109 14.08 -13.74 -2.06
N ALA A 110 14.22 -12.50 -2.54
CA ALA A 110 15.50 -11.97 -3.00
C ALA A 110 15.94 -10.81 -2.10
N PRO A 111 16.46 -11.09 -0.88
CA PRO A 111 16.84 -10.07 0.10
C PRO A 111 17.95 -9.13 -0.39
N LEU A 112 18.75 -9.60 -1.36
CA LEU A 112 19.87 -8.86 -1.95
C LEU A 112 19.54 -8.29 -3.33
N LEU A 113 18.28 -8.32 -3.79
CA LEU A 113 17.95 -7.76 -5.10
C LEU A 113 18.26 -6.25 -5.09
N PRO A 114 19.19 -5.77 -5.93
CA PRO A 114 19.50 -4.35 -5.99
C PRO A 114 18.26 -3.59 -6.48
N ALA A 115 18.06 -2.38 -5.94
CA ALA A 115 16.99 -1.51 -6.41
C ALA A 115 17.17 -1.28 -7.91
N ALA A 116 16.20 -1.69 -8.72
CA ALA A 116 16.24 -1.46 -10.16
C ALA A 116 15.88 0.02 -10.44
N PRO A 117 16.86 0.89 -10.74
CA PRO A 117 16.60 2.31 -10.84
C PRO A 117 15.77 2.60 -12.09
N LEU A 118 14.88 3.60 -12.03
CA LEU A 118 14.01 3.94 -13.14
C LEU A 118 14.79 4.56 -14.32
N ALA A 119 15.85 5.32 -14.03
CA ALA A 119 16.67 6.01 -15.03
C ALA A 119 17.27 5.09 -16.13
N PRO A 120 17.96 3.98 -15.82
CA PRO A 120 18.48 3.08 -16.85
C PRO A 120 17.39 2.40 -17.68
N ARG A 121 16.19 2.20 -17.12
CA ARG A 121 15.05 1.63 -17.87
C ARG A 121 14.53 2.62 -18.92
N ILE A 122 14.41 3.89 -18.56
CA ILE A 122 14.00 4.94 -19.50
C ILE A 122 15.05 5.11 -20.60
N GLN A 123 16.35 5.13 -20.24
CA GLN A 123 17.43 5.24 -21.23
C GLN A 123 17.45 4.05 -22.20
N ALA A 124 17.27 2.82 -21.70
CA ALA A 124 17.17 1.64 -22.55
C ALA A 124 15.96 1.70 -23.49
N ALA A 125 14.79 2.12 -23.00
CA ALA A 125 13.59 2.30 -23.82
C ALA A 125 13.78 3.38 -24.89
N GLN A 126 14.40 4.51 -24.55
CA GLN A 126 14.72 5.57 -25.51
C GLN A 126 15.72 5.12 -26.57
N ALA A 127 16.77 4.40 -26.17
CA ALA A 127 17.75 3.86 -27.10
C ALA A 127 17.09 2.89 -28.09
N GLN A 128 16.18 2.03 -27.62
CA GLN A 128 15.41 1.13 -28.48
C GLN A 128 14.54 1.91 -29.48
N MET A 129 13.78 2.91 -29.03
CA MET A 129 12.96 3.73 -29.92
C MET A 129 13.78 4.43 -31.01
N MET A 130 15.00 4.89 -30.69
CA MET A 130 15.89 5.51 -31.68
C MET A 130 16.40 4.50 -32.71
N GLN A 131 16.72 3.28 -32.28
CA GLN A 131 17.11 2.21 -33.20
C GLN A 131 15.98 1.80 -34.14
N ASP A 132 14.76 1.66 -33.62
CA ASP A 132 13.58 1.30 -34.42
C ASP A 132 13.28 2.36 -35.49
N ARG A 133 13.36 3.65 -35.12
CA ARG A 133 13.22 4.77 -36.07
C ARG A 133 14.33 4.81 -37.12
N ALA A 134 15.58 4.53 -36.74
CA ALA A 134 16.69 4.46 -37.68
C ALA A 134 16.51 3.32 -38.69
N MET A 135 16.01 2.16 -38.23
CA MET A 135 15.70 1.03 -39.11
C MET A 135 14.57 1.36 -40.09
N LEU A 136 13.50 2.01 -39.62
CA LEU A 136 12.42 2.51 -40.49
C LEU A 136 12.96 3.45 -41.57
N ALA A 137 13.75 4.45 -41.19
CA ALA A 137 14.31 5.43 -42.13
C ALA A 137 15.23 4.76 -43.17
N MET A 138 16.07 3.81 -42.73
CA MET A 138 16.95 3.04 -43.62
C MET A 138 16.14 2.22 -44.61
N LEU A 139 15.06 1.57 -44.16
CA LEU A 139 14.19 0.76 -45.01
C LEU A 139 13.46 1.64 -46.03
N GLN A 140 12.90 2.78 -45.62
CA GLN A 140 12.25 3.73 -46.53
C GLN A 140 13.22 4.28 -47.58
N THR A 141 14.44 4.64 -47.17
CA THR A 141 15.49 5.10 -48.10
C THR A 141 15.84 4.02 -49.11
N LYS A 142 15.97 2.77 -48.65
CA LYS A 142 16.27 1.64 -49.54
C LYS A 142 15.13 1.33 -50.50
N ILE A 143 13.88 1.47 -50.08
CA ILE A 143 12.72 1.30 -50.97
C ILE A 143 12.69 2.39 -52.04
N ALA A 144 13.05 3.63 -51.68
CA ALA A 144 13.06 4.77 -52.61
C ALA A 144 14.09 4.64 -53.75
N THR A 145 15.13 3.80 -53.59
CA THR A 145 16.11 3.53 -54.66
C THR A 145 15.72 2.37 -55.58
N LEU A 146 14.67 1.63 -55.25
CA LEU A 146 14.17 0.52 -56.06
C LEU A 146 13.18 1.02 -57.11
N ASP A 147 13.06 0.29 -58.21
CA ASP A 147 12.00 0.52 -59.18
C ASP A 147 10.63 0.31 -58.51
N PRO A 148 9.72 1.31 -58.52
CA PRO A 148 8.40 1.24 -57.88
C PRO A 148 7.53 0.05 -58.29
N LYS A 149 7.75 -0.54 -59.46
CA LYS A 149 6.98 -1.70 -59.95
C LYS A 149 7.71 -3.04 -59.77
N SER A 150 8.90 -3.03 -59.18
CA SER A 150 9.69 -4.24 -58.99
C SER A 150 9.16 -5.13 -57.85
N ASP A 151 9.41 -6.43 -57.97
CA ASP A 151 9.13 -7.39 -56.90
C ASP A 151 9.90 -7.09 -55.60
N GLN A 152 11.07 -6.46 -55.71
CA GLN A 152 11.88 -6.03 -54.56
C GLN A 152 11.22 -4.86 -53.83
N ALA A 153 10.70 -3.86 -54.55
CA ALA A 153 9.96 -2.76 -53.94
C ALA A 153 8.71 -3.28 -53.22
N ARG A 154 8.00 -4.26 -53.80
CA ARG A 154 6.86 -4.92 -53.15
C ARG A 154 7.26 -5.58 -51.82
N GLN A 155 8.34 -6.35 -51.80
CA GLN A 155 8.84 -6.97 -50.56
C GLN A 155 9.24 -5.91 -49.54
N GLY A 156 9.87 -4.82 -49.98
CA GLY A 156 10.19 -3.68 -49.13
C GLY A 156 8.97 -3.07 -48.46
N TYR A 157 7.89 -2.84 -49.21
CA TYR A 157 6.63 -2.33 -48.66
C TYR A 157 5.94 -3.31 -47.69
N ILE A 158 6.03 -4.62 -47.93
CA ILE A 158 5.54 -5.63 -46.98
C ILE A 158 6.31 -5.56 -45.66
N LEU A 159 7.64 -5.50 -45.73
CA LEU A 159 8.51 -5.39 -44.55
C LEU A 159 8.27 -4.08 -43.80
N LEU A 160 8.10 -2.98 -44.52
CA LEU A 160 7.77 -1.68 -43.92
C LEU A 160 6.45 -1.76 -43.16
N GLY A 161 5.40 -2.31 -43.77
CA GLY A 161 4.11 -2.44 -43.09
C GLY A 161 4.16 -3.35 -41.87
N ASN A 162 4.95 -4.43 -41.92
CA ASN A 162 5.15 -5.31 -40.76
C ASN A 162 5.88 -4.60 -39.61
N LEU A 163 6.89 -3.78 -39.93
CA LEU A 163 7.64 -3.02 -38.93
C LEU A 163 6.75 -1.95 -38.29
N GLU A 164 6.01 -1.18 -39.08
CA GLU A 164 5.05 -0.18 -38.59
C GLU A 164 3.95 -0.83 -37.73
N ALA A 165 3.43 -1.99 -38.13
CA ALA A 165 2.45 -2.74 -37.35
C ALA A 165 3.01 -3.20 -35.99
N ASN A 166 4.27 -3.65 -35.96
CA ASN A 166 4.94 -4.04 -34.71
C ASN A 166 5.17 -2.86 -33.78
N LEU A 167 5.35 -1.65 -34.33
CA LEU A 167 5.47 -0.41 -33.58
C LEU A 167 4.11 0.16 -33.13
N GLY A 168 3.00 -0.49 -33.54
CA GLY A 168 1.65 -0.10 -33.19
C GLY A 168 1.03 0.96 -34.10
N ASP A 169 1.71 1.37 -35.17
CA ASP A 169 1.18 2.31 -36.15
C ASP A 169 0.36 1.55 -37.22
N ALA A 170 -0.91 1.30 -36.88
CA ALA A 170 -1.83 0.60 -37.76
C ALA A 170 -2.15 1.40 -39.05
N MET A 171 -2.04 2.74 -39.04
CA MET A 171 -2.32 3.55 -40.21
C MET A 171 -1.16 3.45 -41.22
N ALA A 172 0.07 3.67 -40.76
CA ALA A 172 1.26 3.54 -41.59
C ALA A 172 1.43 2.10 -42.14
N ALA A 173 1.11 1.09 -41.32
CA ALA A 173 1.12 -0.31 -41.75
C ALA A 173 0.15 -0.57 -42.90
N ALA A 174 -1.09 -0.09 -42.80
CA ALA A 174 -2.09 -0.23 -43.86
C ALA A 174 -1.65 0.44 -45.16
N ASP A 175 -1.09 1.65 -45.08
CA ASP A 175 -0.62 2.38 -46.26
C ASP A 175 0.52 1.64 -46.97
N ALA A 176 1.48 1.11 -46.20
CA ALA A 176 2.59 0.34 -46.76
C ALA A 176 2.11 -0.96 -47.43
N TRP A 177 1.22 -1.73 -46.79
CA TRP A 177 0.65 -2.92 -47.40
C TRP A 177 -0.21 -2.61 -48.64
N GLY A 178 -0.93 -1.48 -48.64
CA GLY A 178 -1.67 -1.01 -49.82
C GLY A 178 -0.76 -0.74 -51.01
N ARG A 179 0.42 -0.13 -50.79
CA ARG A 179 1.44 0.06 -51.86
C ARG A 179 1.99 -1.28 -52.39
N ALA A 180 2.20 -2.27 -51.51
CA ALA A 180 2.60 -3.60 -51.94
C ALA A 180 1.52 -4.30 -52.79
N LEU A 181 0.24 -4.17 -52.40
CA LEU A 181 -0.89 -4.73 -53.13
C LEU A 181 -1.09 -4.09 -54.51
N ALA A 182 -0.79 -2.80 -54.64
CA ALA A 182 -0.83 -2.09 -55.91
C ALA A 182 0.20 -2.63 -56.94
N ILE A 183 1.33 -3.19 -56.48
CA ILE A 183 2.31 -3.84 -57.35
C ILE A 183 1.83 -5.24 -57.73
N ARG A 184 1.41 -6.04 -56.74
CA ARG A 184 0.80 -7.36 -56.97
C ARG A 184 -0.15 -7.71 -55.86
N TYR A 185 -1.39 -7.99 -56.24
CA TYR A 185 -2.44 -8.42 -55.33
C TYR A 185 -2.11 -9.75 -54.63
N ASP A 186 -2.38 -9.80 -53.33
CA ASP A 186 -2.30 -11.00 -52.48
C ASP A 186 -3.47 -10.97 -51.49
N PRO A 187 -4.39 -11.96 -51.52
CA PRO A 187 -5.54 -12.02 -50.62
C PRO A 187 -5.16 -11.98 -49.13
N LYS A 188 -4.04 -12.58 -48.74
CA LYS A 188 -3.59 -12.61 -47.34
C LYS A 188 -3.17 -11.21 -46.89
N LEU A 189 -2.41 -10.52 -47.74
CA LEU A 189 -1.93 -9.16 -47.47
C LEU A 189 -3.08 -8.15 -47.46
N ALA A 190 -4.06 -8.30 -48.37
CA ALA A 190 -5.27 -7.48 -48.40
C ALA A 190 -6.10 -7.63 -47.11
N LYS A 191 -6.16 -8.84 -46.55
CA LYS A 191 -6.80 -9.07 -45.25
C LYS A 191 -6.07 -8.33 -44.11
N MET A 192 -4.73 -8.33 -44.12
CA MET A 192 -3.93 -7.62 -43.11
C MET A 192 -4.14 -6.10 -43.20
N GLU A 193 -4.13 -5.53 -44.40
CA GLU A 193 -4.46 -4.13 -44.65
C GLU A 193 -5.86 -3.76 -44.14
N ALA A 194 -6.88 -4.55 -44.50
CA ALA A 194 -8.25 -4.30 -44.07
C ALA A 194 -8.40 -4.36 -42.54
N MET A 195 -7.72 -5.31 -41.88
CA MET A 195 -7.70 -5.40 -40.41
C MET A 195 -7.06 -4.17 -39.77
N ALA A 196 -5.93 -3.70 -40.29
CA ALA A 196 -5.28 -2.50 -39.77
C ALA A 196 -6.15 -1.24 -39.95
N LYS A 197 -6.80 -1.08 -41.10
CA LYS A 197 -7.77 0.01 -41.33
C LYS A 197 -8.96 -0.07 -40.36
N ALA A 198 -9.46 -1.27 -40.08
CA ALA A 198 -10.56 -1.46 -39.13
C ALA A 198 -10.15 -1.07 -37.69
N VAL A 199 -8.90 -1.35 -37.29
CA VAL A 199 -8.36 -0.91 -35.98
C VAL A 199 -8.35 0.62 -35.88
N VAL A 200 -7.88 1.31 -36.92
CA VAL A 200 -7.87 2.78 -36.99
C VAL A 200 -9.28 3.36 -36.95
N GLN A 201 -10.23 2.76 -37.67
CA GLN A 201 -11.62 3.23 -37.67
C GLN A 201 -12.27 3.06 -36.29
N LYS A 202 -12.02 1.92 -35.64
CA LYS A 202 -12.57 1.64 -34.30
C LYS A 202 -12.00 2.62 -33.25
N SER A 203 -10.71 2.95 -33.32
CA SER A 203 -10.12 3.92 -32.40
C SER A 203 -10.66 5.34 -32.63
N ALA A 204 -10.87 5.74 -33.90
CA ALA A 204 -11.50 7.01 -34.23
C ALA A 204 -12.95 7.12 -33.73
N GLN A 205 -13.74 6.04 -33.89
CA GLN A 205 -15.11 5.99 -33.38
C GLN A 205 -15.16 6.10 -31.85
N ALA A 206 -14.27 5.38 -31.15
CA ALA A 206 -14.17 5.46 -29.70
C ALA A 206 -13.82 6.89 -29.22
N ALA A 207 -12.90 7.57 -29.91
CA ALA A 207 -12.54 8.96 -29.61
C ALA A 207 -13.72 9.92 -29.82
N SER A 208 -14.48 9.74 -30.91
CA SER A 208 -15.68 10.57 -31.19
C SER A 208 -16.82 10.36 -30.18
N ALA A 209 -16.95 9.14 -29.63
CA ALA A 209 -17.97 8.84 -28.63
C ALA A 209 -17.59 9.35 -27.22
N SER A 210 -16.32 9.66 -26.98
CA SER A 210 -15.81 10.14 -25.69
C SER A 210 -15.75 11.66 -25.53
N ASN A 211 -16.12 12.43 -26.56
CA ASN A 211 -16.08 13.89 -26.55
C ASN A 211 -17.53 14.43 -26.60
N PRO A 212 -18.16 14.76 -25.45
CA PRO A 212 -19.52 15.32 -25.41
C PRO A 212 -19.58 16.78 -25.89
#